data_AF-A0A933S298-F1
#
_entry.id   AF-A0A933S298-F1
#
_cell.length_a   1.000
_cell.length_b   1.000
_cell.length_c   1.000
_cell.angle_alpha   90.00
_cell.angle_beta   90.00
_cell.angle_gamma   90.00
#
_symmetry.space_group_name_H-M   'P 1'
#
loop_
_entity.id
_entity.type
_entity.pdbx_description
1 polymer ?
#
loop_
_entity_poly.entity_id
_entity_poly.type
_entity_poly.pdbx_seq_one_letter_code
_entity_poly.pdbx_strand_id
1 'polypeptide(L)'
;MTSKPWMVCALAAALLAPPVAAWAAEGGDPAAPALLAQSGDADMDPDRTMDQDMDRTRDRDAERLMERMHHDVGISASEQHQLQVATSHYLSNGGDEKNLREVLQLALRNNCRDTCMEDAVRAMNREMHQGATGAQARERVEDAIRYAASQGGGADDMGDRLRDRLNLRDRDAGMPMHPMDGSGMGGGMGGGRR
;
A
#
# COMPACT_ATOMS: atom_id res chain seq x y z
N MET A 1 38.80 17.07 -32.33
CA MET A 1 37.54 17.43 -31.63
C MET A 1 37.48 16.60 -30.34
N THR A 2 38.40 16.79 -29.38
CA THR A 2 38.37 17.74 -28.25
C THR A 2 37.16 17.58 -27.30
N SER A 3 37.34 16.66 -26.35
CA SER A 3 37.17 16.79 -24.88
C SER A 3 35.97 17.54 -24.32
N LYS A 4 35.18 16.88 -23.46
CA LYS A 4 34.57 17.51 -22.27
C LYS A 4 34.62 16.58 -21.03
N PRO A 5 35.14 17.09 -19.90
CA PRO A 5 35.33 16.35 -18.65
C PRO A 5 34.06 16.38 -17.78
N TRP A 6 33.74 15.26 -17.12
CA TRP A 6 32.74 15.26 -16.05
C TRP A 6 33.45 15.37 -14.71
N MET A 7 33.08 16.44 -14.03
CA MET A 7 33.74 17.08 -12.91
C MET A 7 33.28 16.41 -11.63
N VAL A 8 34.24 16.08 -10.78
CA VAL A 8 34.08 15.56 -9.43
C VAL A 8 33.44 16.66 -8.56
N CYS A 9 32.21 16.44 -8.09
CA CYS A 9 31.63 17.21 -6.99
C CYS A 9 31.70 16.36 -5.71
N ALA A 10 32.79 16.56 -4.98
CA ALA A 10 32.86 16.28 -3.55
C ALA A 10 32.07 17.37 -2.82
N LEU A 11 31.08 16.97 -2.02
CA LEU A 11 30.50 17.85 -1.01
C LEU A 11 30.40 17.09 0.30
N ALA A 12 31.26 17.51 1.21
CA ALA A 12 31.27 17.16 2.61
C ALA A 12 29.98 17.67 3.27
N ALA A 13 29.21 16.76 3.86
CA ALA A 13 28.13 17.11 4.78
C ALA A 13 28.63 16.93 6.20
N ALA A 14 28.63 18.05 6.91
CA ALA A 14 29.17 18.23 8.24
C ALA A 14 28.36 17.49 9.31
N LEU A 15 29.10 16.98 10.29
CA LEU A 15 28.65 16.50 11.59
C LEU A 15 27.88 17.59 12.35
N LEU A 16 26.61 17.34 12.64
CA LEU A 16 25.81 18.08 13.63
C LEU A 16 24.90 17.07 14.33
N ALA A 17 25.43 16.41 15.36
CA ALA A 17 24.63 15.67 16.32
C ALA A 17 24.37 16.57 17.55
N PRO A 18 23.12 16.66 18.03
CA PRO A 18 22.73 17.49 19.17
C PRO A 18 23.19 16.90 20.52
N PRO A 19 23.32 17.73 21.57
CA PRO A 19 23.80 17.32 22.88
C PRO A 19 22.80 16.41 23.61
N VAL A 20 23.32 15.30 24.13
CA VAL A 20 22.63 14.37 25.02
C VAL A 20 22.37 15.08 26.35
N ALA A 21 21.11 15.40 26.62
CA ALA A 21 20.69 15.92 27.90
C ALA A 21 20.66 14.78 28.93
N ALA A 22 21.63 14.81 29.83
CA ALA A 22 21.71 13.96 31.00
C ALA A 22 20.74 14.48 32.07
N TRP A 23 19.64 13.77 32.31
CA TRP A 23 18.78 14.01 33.48
C TRP A 23 18.91 12.82 34.43
N ALA A 24 19.85 12.97 35.36
CA ALA A 24 19.82 12.28 36.63
C ALA A 24 18.82 13.02 37.53
N ALA A 25 17.81 12.32 38.02
CA ALA A 25 17.00 12.76 39.15
C ALA A 25 16.79 11.54 40.06
N GLU A 26 17.54 11.56 41.15
CA GLU A 26 17.42 10.67 42.30
C GLU A 26 16.12 10.97 43.08
N GLY A 27 15.55 9.93 43.69
CA GLY A 27 14.82 10.05 44.95
C GLY A 27 13.34 9.70 44.92
N GLY A 28 12.95 8.65 45.68
CA GLY A 28 11.60 8.54 46.25
C GLY A 28 10.97 7.14 46.31
N ASP A 29 11.48 6.28 47.18
CA ASP A 29 10.80 5.11 47.78
C ASP A 29 9.54 5.54 48.60
N PRO A 30 8.68 4.65 49.13
CA PRO A 30 7.76 3.72 48.48
C PRO A 30 6.32 3.90 49.02
N ALA A 31 5.28 3.82 48.20
CA ALA A 31 3.91 3.73 48.72
C ALA A 31 3.10 2.74 47.90
N ALA A 32 3.02 1.52 48.42
CA ALA A 32 2.08 0.51 47.98
C ALA A 32 0.70 0.80 48.61
N PRO A 33 -0.34 1.13 47.83
CA PRO A 33 -1.70 0.86 48.24
C PRO A 33 -2.02 -0.59 47.89
N ALA A 34 -2.32 -1.36 48.93
CA ALA A 34 -2.99 -2.65 48.84
C ALA A 34 -4.30 -2.48 48.06
N LEU A 35 -4.29 -2.86 46.79
CA LEU A 35 -5.49 -3.02 45.99
C LEU A 35 -5.95 -4.47 46.10
N LEU A 36 -6.98 -4.61 46.94
CA LEU A 36 -8.03 -5.62 46.92
C LEU A 36 -7.98 -6.53 45.69
N ALA A 37 -7.73 -7.81 45.97
CA ALA A 37 -8.05 -8.92 45.07
C ALA A 37 -9.53 -8.83 44.69
N GLN A 38 -9.78 -8.27 43.50
CA GLN A 38 -11.05 -8.38 42.82
C GLN A 38 -10.94 -9.63 41.95
N SER A 39 -11.26 -10.78 42.54
CA SER A 39 -11.55 -12.01 41.81
C SER A 39 -12.83 -11.78 41.01
N GLY A 40 -12.67 -11.08 39.89
CA GLY A 40 -13.63 -11.08 38.81
C GLY A 40 -13.43 -12.38 38.06
N ASP A 41 -14.27 -13.36 38.35
CA ASP A 41 -14.64 -14.42 37.43
C ASP A 41 -15.19 -13.76 36.16
N ALA A 42 -14.28 -13.30 35.31
CA ALA A 42 -14.62 -12.91 33.97
C ALA A 42 -14.85 -14.21 33.23
N ASP A 43 -16.14 -14.54 33.04
CA ASP A 43 -16.62 -15.36 31.94
C ASP A 43 -15.98 -14.83 30.64
N MET A 44 -14.75 -15.27 30.38
CA MET A 44 -14.02 -14.99 29.16
C MET A 44 -14.73 -15.78 28.07
N ASP A 45 -15.59 -15.10 27.32
CA ASP A 45 -16.13 -15.58 26.05
C ASP A 45 -14.96 -16.11 25.20
N PRO A 46 -14.80 -17.44 25.02
CA PRO A 46 -13.66 -18.02 24.32
C PRO A 46 -13.65 -17.67 22.83
N ASP A 47 -14.77 -17.18 22.28
CA ASP A 47 -14.83 -16.67 20.91
C ASP A 47 -14.10 -15.32 20.77
N ARG A 48 -14.08 -14.45 21.78
CA ARG A 48 -13.41 -13.14 21.69
C ARG A 48 -11.89 -13.23 21.77
N THR A 49 -11.34 -14.27 22.39
CA THR A 49 -9.89 -14.46 22.52
C THR A 49 -9.27 -14.96 21.21
N MET A 50 -9.96 -15.79 20.44
CA MET A 50 -9.44 -16.31 19.17
C MET A 50 -9.27 -15.22 18.09
N ASP A 51 -10.23 -14.30 17.96
CA ASP A 51 -10.13 -13.20 16.98
C ASP A 51 -8.95 -12.26 17.31
N GLN A 52 -8.73 -11.95 18.59
CA GLN A 52 -7.60 -11.10 19.01
C GLN A 52 -6.23 -11.74 18.75
N ASP A 53 -6.12 -13.06 18.89
CA ASP A 53 -4.85 -13.77 18.65
C ASP A 53 -4.55 -13.91 17.14
N MET A 54 -5.58 -14.00 16.30
CA MET A 54 -5.46 -13.97 14.84
C MET A 54 -4.96 -12.61 14.35
N ASP A 55 -5.52 -11.51 14.87
CA ASP A 55 -5.12 -10.15 14.50
C ASP A 55 -3.66 -9.86 14.91
N ARG A 56 -3.28 -10.23 16.14
CA ARG A 56 -1.88 -10.10 16.60
C ARG A 56 -0.88 -10.88 15.77
N THR A 57 -1.27 -12.05 15.26
CA THR A 57 -0.39 -12.88 14.42
C THR A 57 -0.19 -12.23 13.06
N ARG A 58 -1.26 -11.71 12.45
CA ARG A 58 -1.22 -10.99 11.17
C ARG A 58 -0.37 -9.73 11.22
N ASP A 59 -0.48 -8.96 12.31
CA ASP A 59 0.33 -7.75 12.49
C ASP A 59 1.84 -8.08 12.59
N ARG A 60 2.20 -9.18 13.25
CA ARG A 60 3.59 -9.66 13.29
C ARG A 60 4.09 -10.13 11.93
N ASP A 61 3.24 -10.73 11.12
CA ASP A 61 3.61 -11.18 9.77
C ASP A 61 3.81 -9.98 8.84
N ALA A 62 2.94 -8.97 8.93
CA ALA A 62 3.11 -7.70 8.24
C ALA A 62 4.42 -7.00 8.67
N GLU A 63 4.70 -6.89 9.97
CA GLU A 63 5.93 -6.30 10.49
C GLU A 63 7.18 -7.02 9.98
N ARG A 64 7.20 -8.36 10.05
CA ARG A 64 8.31 -9.18 9.52
C ARG A 64 8.48 -9.03 8.02
N LEU A 65 7.39 -8.90 7.26
CA LEU A 65 7.45 -8.64 5.83
C LEU A 65 8.04 -7.25 5.54
N MET A 66 7.61 -6.22 6.27
CA MET A 66 8.14 -4.87 6.13
C MET A 66 9.62 -4.78 6.47
N GLU A 67 10.07 -5.46 7.52
CA GLU A 67 11.50 -5.55 7.88
C GLU A 67 12.32 -6.26 6.78
N ARG A 68 11.80 -7.35 6.21
CA ARG A 68 12.43 -7.99 5.03
C ARG A 68 12.50 -7.03 3.85
N MET A 69 11.45 -6.28 3.58
CA MET A 69 11.42 -5.32 2.46
C MET A 69 12.33 -4.12 2.69
N HIS A 70 12.53 -3.69 3.94
CA HIS A 70 13.56 -2.71 4.31
C HIS A 70 14.94 -3.18 3.87
N HIS A 71 15.28 -4.41 4.21
CA HIS A 71 16.58 -4.99 3.90
C HIS A 71 16.74 -5.30 2.40
N ASP A 72 15.71 -5.87 1.77
CA ASP A 72 15.79 -6.36 0.38
C ASP A 72 15.64 -5.23 -0.66
N VAL A 73 14.81 -4.23 -0.39
CA VAL A 73 14.41 -3.22 -1.38
C VAL A 73 14.82 -1.80 -0.97
N GLY A 74 15.24 -1.58 0.28
CA GLY A 74 15.72 -0.28 0.74
C GLY A 74 14.60 0.75 0.97
N ILE A 75 13.40 0.30 1.34
CA ILE A 75 12.34 1.21 1.83
C ILE A 75 12.78 1.88 3.13
N SER A 76 12.48 3.15 3.31
CA SER A 76 12.81 3.90 4.52
C SER A 76 11.93 3.46 5.71
N ALA A 77 12.32 3.83 6.93
CA ALA A 77 11.51 3.57 8.12
C ALA A 77 10.15 4.31 8.10
N SER A 78 10.10 5.50 7.49
CA SER A 78 8.84 6.24 7.33
C SER A 78 7.91 5.55 6.31
N GLU A 79 8.47 5.08 5.19
CA GLU A 79 7.74 4.29 4.18
C GLU A 79 7.21 2.99 4.82
N GLN A 80 7.99 2.34 5.70
CA GLN A 80 7.54 1.15 6.42
C GLN A 80 6.31 1.40 7.27
N HIS A 81 6.34 2.46 8.08
CA HIS A 81 5.23 2.80 8.97
C HIS A 81 3.96 3.14 8.20
N GLN A 82 4.07 3.88 7.09
CA GLN A 82 2.94 4.21 6.22
C GLN A 82 2.33 2.97 5.55
N LEU A 83 3.19 2.04 5.13
CA LEU A 83 2.77 0.82 4.44
C LEU A 83 2.25 -0.28 5.38
N GLN A 84 2.49 -0.18 6.70
CA GLN A 84 2.16 -1.22 7.66
C GLN A 84 0.66 -1.58 7.66
N VAL A 85 -0.21 -0.57 7.73
CA VAL A 85 -1.67 -0.77 7.75
C VAL A 85 -2.15 -1.39 6.44
N ALA A 86 -1.74 -0.82 5.30
CA ALA A 86 -2.13 -1.32 3.98
C ALA A 86 -1.62 -2.75 3.71
N THR A 87 -0.44 -3.09 4.23
CA THR A 87 0.16 -4.42 4.12
C THR A 87 -0.58 -5.45 4.99
N SER A 88 -0.91 -5.09 6.24
CA SER A 88 -1.71 -5.97 7.12
C SER A 88 -3.07 -6.30 6.50
N HIS A 89 -3.74 -5.30 5.91
CA HIS A 89 -4.98 -5.52 5.15
C HIS A 89 -4.78 -6.45 3.94
N TYR A 90 -3.70 -6.27 3.18
CA TYR A 90 -3.41 -7.08 2.01
C TYR A 90 -3.20 -8.55 2.38
N LEU A 91 -2.42 -8.83 3.42
CA LEU A 91 -2.21 -10.18 3.93
C LEU A 91 -3.51 -10.78 4.51
N SER A 92 -4.31 -9.98 5.20
CA SER A 92 -5.62 -10.40 5.73
C SER A 92 -6.61 -10.80 4.64
N ASN A 93 -6.51 -10.19 3.45
CA ASN A 93 -7.31 -10.54 2.27
C ASN A 93 -6.79 -11.80 1.54
N GLY A 94 -5.82 -12.53 2.11
CA GLY A 94 -5.21 -13.69 1.47
C GLY A 94 -4.16 -13.32 0.41
N GLY A 95 -3.59 -12.12 0.52
CA GLY A 95 -2.56 -11.63 -0.39
C GLY A 95 -1.25 -12.39 -0.24
N ASP A 96 -0.59 -12.65 -1.37
CA ASP A 96 0.72 -13.31 -1.37
C ASP A 96 1.84 -12.27 -1.18
N GLU A 97 2.73 -12.51 -0.21
CA GLU A 97 3.89 -11.66 0.08
C GLU A 97 4.78 -11.39 -1.15
N LYS A 98 4.94 -12.39 -2.03
CA LYS A 98 5.74 -12.28 -3.25
C LYS A 98 5.16 -11.25 -4.19
N ASN A 99 3.84 -11.24 -4.37
CA ASN A 99 3.17 -10.28 -5.24
C ASN A 99 3.33 -8.85 -4.70
N LEU A 100 3.18 -8.65 -3.39
CA LEU A 100 3.40 -7.34 -2.78
C LEU A 100 4.84 -6.86 -2.95
N ARG A 101 5.81 -7.76 -2.71
CA ARG A 101 7.24 -7.47 -2.89
C ARG A 101 7.56 -7.03 -4.32
N GLU A 102 7.02 -7.72 -5.32
CA GLU A 102 7.23 -7.39 -6.73
C GLU A 102 6.66 -6.01 -7.09
N VAL A 103 5.47 -5.65 -6.57
CA VAL A 103 4.90 -4.30 -6.74
C VAL A 103 5.79 -3.24 -6.11
N LEU A 104 6.23 -3.41 -4.86
CA LEU A 104 7.06 -2.40 -4.19
C LEU A 104 8.44 -2.25 -4.86
N GLN A 105 9.03 -3.36 -5.33
CA GLN A 105 10.25 -3.32 -6.13
C GLN A 105 10.04 -2.58 -7.46
N LEU A 106 8.89 -2.77 -8.12
CA LEU A 106 8.57 -2.02 -9.32
C LEU A 106 8.34 -0.53 -9.03
N ALA A 107 7.62 -0.20 -7.96
CA ALA A 107 7.37 1.18 -7.54
C ALA A 107 8.69 1.93 -7.33
N LEU A 108 9.60 1.36 -6.54
CA LEU A 108 10.91 1.96 -6.26
C LEU A 108 11.77 2.13 -7.52
N ARG A 109 11.80 1.14 -8.42
CA ARG A 109 12.52 1.24 -9.70
C ARG A 109 12.02 2.38 -10.59
N ASN A 110 10.76 2.77 -10.44
CA ASN A 110 10.15 3.86 -11.21
C ASN A 110 10.05 5.17 -10.40
N ASN A 111 10.77 5.30 -9.27
CA ASN A 111 10.72 6.46 -8.37
C ASN A 111 9.33 6.75 -7.76
N CYS A 112 8.44 5.75 -7.68
CA CYS A 112 7.20 5.83 -6.92
C CYS A 112 7.54 5.60 -5.45
N ARG A 113 7.62 6.68 -4.67
CA ARG A 113 7.95 6.67 -3.23
C ARG A 113 6.82 7.24 -2.39
N ASP A 114 6.96 7.11 -1.07
CA ASP A 114 6.03 7.68 -0.08
C ASP A 114 4.56 7.31 -0.39
N THR A 115 3.71 8.32 -0.60
CA THR A 115 2.28 8.18 -0.89
C THR A 115 1.98 7.37 -2.14
N CYS A 116 2.85 7.43 -3.17
CA CYS A 116 2.67 6.64 -4.39
C CYS A 116 2.76 5.13 -4.11
N MET A 117 3.68 4.72 -3.22
CA MET A 117 3.80 3.31 -2.79
C MET A 117 2.57 2.89 -1.97
N GLU A 118 2.12 3.74 -1.06
CA GLU A 118 0.92 3.47 -0.27
C GLU A 118 -0.33 3.30 -1.16
N ASP A 119 -0.49 4.16 -2.17
CA ASP A 119 -1.59 4.08 -3.11
C ASP A 119 -1.56 2.81 -3.96
N ALA A 120 -0.37 2.32 -4.32
CA ALA A 120 -0.20 1.04 -5.01
C ALA A 120 -0.70 -0.14 -4.16
N VAL A 121 -0.34 -0.20 -2.87
CA VAL A 121 -0.79 -1.29 -1.97
C VAL A 121 -2.29 -1.17 -1.67
N ARG A 122 -2.79 0.06 -1.47
CA ARG A 122 -4.23 0.30 -1.32
C ARG A 122 -5.01 -0.12 -2.57
N ALA A 123 -4.45 0.07 -3.76
CA ALA A 123 -5.05 -0.38 -5.01
C ALA A 123 -5.14 -1.90 -5.09
N MET A 124 -4.07 -2.61 -4.71
CA MET A 124 -4.12 -4.08 -4.64
C MET A 124 -5.22 -4.56 -3.70
N ASN A 125 -5.35 -3.95 -2.52
CA ASN A 125 -6.43 -4.24 -1.58
C ASN A 125 -7.82 -4.03 -2.18
N ARG A 126 -8.04 -2.90 -2.89
CA ARG A 126 -9.33 -2.63 -3.55
C ARG A 126 -9.66 -3.68 -4.60
N GLU A 127 -8.71 -4.03 -5.45
CA GLU A 127 -8.88 -5.08 -6.47
C GLU A 127 -9.23 -6.42 -5.85
N MET A 128 -8.55 -6.80 -4.76
CA MET A 128 -8.85 -8.03 -4.03
C MET A 128 -10.22 -8.01 -3.34
N HIS A 129 -10.63 -6.88 -2.78
CA HIS A 129 -11.98 -6.70 -2.25
C HIS A 129 -13.06 -6.82 -3.33
N GLN A 130 -12.74 -6.51 -4.60
CA GLN A 130 -13.61 -6.74 -5.74
C GLN A 130 -13.56 -8.19 -6.27
N GLY A 131 -12.82 -9.09 -5.61
CA GLY A 131 -12.73 -10.50 -5.96
C GLY A 131 -11.57 -10.86 -6.89
N ALA A 132 -10.66 -9.92 -7.20
CA ALA A 132 -9.45 -10.24 -7.93
C ALA A 132 -8.49 -11.09 -7.06
N THR A 133 -7.73 -11.98 -7.70
CA THR A 133 -6.63 -12.67 -7.01
C THR A 133 -5.47 -11.70 -6.76
N GLY A 134 -4.61 -11.98 -5.78
CA GLY A 134 -3.42 -11.16 -5.53
C GLY A 134 -2.51 -11.00 -6.76
N ALA A 135 -2.45 -12.01 -7.64
CA ALA A 135 -1.69 -11.94 -8.89
C ALA A 135 -2.35 -11.01 -9.94
N GLN A 136 -3.68 -11.03 -10.05
CA GLN A 136 -4.42 -10.11 -10.93
C GLN A 136 -4.33 -8.67 -10.42
N ALA A 137 -4.48 -8.48 -9.10
CA ALA A 137 -4.30 -7.19 -8.46
C ALA A 137 -2.88 -6.63 -8.72
N ARG A 138 -1.85 -7.47 -8.57
CA ARG A 138 -0.46 -7.13 -8.93
C ARG A 138 -0.37 -6.66 -10.39
N GLU A 139 -0.81 -7.47 -11.34
CA GLU A 139 -0.70 -7.14 -12.77
C GLU A 139 -1.35 -5.80 -13.12
N ARG A 140 -2.53 -5.51 -12.56
CA ARG A 140 -3.25 -4.24 -12.76
C ARG A 140 -2.49 -3.06 -12.17
N VAL A 141 -1.94 -3.20 -10.97
CA VAL A 141 -1.17 -2.14 -10.32
C VAL A 141 0.17 -1.93 -11.02
N GLU A 142 0.86 -2.98 -11.46
CA GLU A 142 2.11 -2.87 -12.21
C GLU A 142 1.92 -2.18 -13.57
N ASP A 143 0.80 -2.44 -14.26
CA ASP A 143 0.42 -1.71 -15.47
C ASP A 143 0.22 -0.21 -15.18
N ALA A 144 -0.48 0.11 -14.09
CA ALA A 144 -0.74 1.48 -13.70
C ALA A 144 0.54 2.24 -13.29
N ILE A 145 1.47 1.60 -12.58
CA ILE A 145 2.79 2.16 -12.23
C ILE A 145 3.60 2.45 -13.50
N ARG A 146 3.67 1.49 -14.44
CA ARG A 146 4.40 1.67 -15.71
C ARG A 146 3.79 2.79 -16.54
N TYR A 147 2.46 2.89 -16.58
CA TYR A 147 1.77 3.98 -17.24
C TYR A 147 2.12 5.34 -16.61
N ALA A 148 2.00 5.47 -15.29
CA ALA A 148 2.33 6.71 -14.59
C ALA A 148 3.80 7.12 -14.80
N ALA A 149 4.72 6.14 -14.78
CA ALA A 149 6.15 6.36 -15.05
C ALA A 149 6.41 6.85 -16.47
N SER A 150 5.73 6.28 -17.47
CA SER A 150 5.91 6.65 -18.88
C SER A 150 5.52 8.10 -19.20
N GLN A 151 4.64 8.68 -18.38
CA GLN A 151 4.17 10.05 -18.54
C GLN A 151 5.14 11.10 -17.93
N GLY A 152 6.21 10.66 -17.26
CA GLY A 152 7.20 11.52 -16.57
C GLY A 152 6.62 12.33 -15.40
N GLY A 153 7.44 13.04 -14.63
CA GLY A 153 6.96 13.88 -13.50
C GLY A 153 7.59 13.50 -12.15
N GLY A 154 7.22 14.25 -11.10
CA GLY A 154 7.68 13.97 -9.74
C GLY A 154 6.96 12.76 -9.12
N ALA A 155 7.44 12.30 -7.97
CA ALA A 155 6.81 11.19 -7.22
C ALA A 155 5.35 11.51 -6.84
N ASP A 156 5.05 12.77 -6.51
CA ASP A 156 3.70 13.23 -6.18
C ASP A 156 2.76 13.14 -7.39
N ASP A 157 3.19 13.64 -8.55
CA ASP A 157 2.43 13.55 -9.82
C ASP A 157 2.16 12.09 -10.21
N MET A 158 3.10 11.21 -9.87
CA MET A 158 3.01 9.79 -10.17
C MET A 158 1.90 9.12 -9.35
N GLY A 159 1.77 9.47 -8.07
CA GLY A 159 0.69 8.98 -7.20
C GLY A 159 -0.69 9.40 -7.70
N ASP A 160 -0.85 10.66 -8.12
CA ASP A 160 -2.11 11.15 -8.71
C ASP A 160 -2.48 10.39 -9.99
N ARG A 161 -1.52 10.22 -10.91
CA ARG A 161 -1.76 9.50 -12.17
C ARG A 161 -2.02 8.01 -11.96
N LEU A 162 -1.35 7.40 -10.99
CA LEU A 162 -1.61 6.03 -10.58
C LEU A 162 -3.07 5.90 -10.11
N ARG A 163 -3.51 6.79 -9.20
CA ARG A 163 -4.89 6.85 -8.72
C ARG A 163 -5.88 7.06 -9.86
N ASP A 164 -5.64 8.02 -10.74
CA ASP A 164 -6.51 8.29 -11.90
C ASP A 164 -6.62 7.08 -12.82
N ARG A 165 -5.49 6.42 -13.12
CA ARG A 165 -5.46 5.24 -13.99
C ARG A 165 -6.24 4.07 -13.40
N LEU A 166 -6.10 3.83 -12.10
CA LEU A 166 -6.83 2.78 -11.38
C LEU A 166 -8.33 3.10 -11.32
N ASN A 167 -8.71 4.34 -11.00
CA ASN A 167 -10.10 4.78 -10.93
C ASN A 167 -10.83 4.70 -12.29
N LEU A 168 -10.13 4.98 -13.40
CA LEU A 168 -10.69 4.82 -14.74
C LEU A 168 -11.01 3.35 -15.03
N ARG A 169 -10.14 2.45 -14.59
CA ARG A 169 -10.30 1.01 -14.80
C ARG A 169 -11.45 0.42 -13.99
N ASP A 170 -11.61 0.86 -12.74
CA ASP A 170 -12.75 0.50 -11.89
C ASP A 170 -14.09 0.91 -12.54
N ARG A 171 -14.13 2.07 -13.21
CA ARG A 171 -15.31 2.53 -13.94
C ARG A 171 -15.61 1.70 -15.19
N ASP A 172 -14.58 1.30 -15.94
CA ASP A 172 -14.75 0.43 -17.11
C ASP A 172 -15.21 -0.97 -16.70
N ALA A 173 -14.74 -1.49 -15.55
CA ALA A 173 -15.16 -2.78 -15.00
C ALA A 173 -16.59 -2.73 -14.41
N GLY A 174 -17.02 -1.56 -13.91
CA GLY A 174 -18.33 -1.34 -13.32
C GLY A 174 -19.45 -0.98 -14.30
N MET A 175 -19.17 -0.85 -15.60
CA MET A 175 -20.22 -0.72 -16.60
C MET A 175 -20.85 -2.11 -16.80
N PRO A 176 -22.09 -2.36 -16.32
CA PRO A 176 -22.78 -3.57 -16.70
C PRO A 176 -22.83 -3.56 -18.23
N MET A 177 -22.30 -4.61 -18.85
CA MET A 177 -22.60 -4.93 -20.24
C MET A 177 -24.11 -5.12 -20.28
N HIS A 178 -24.85 -4.02 -20.44
CA HIS A 178 -26.26 -4.07 -20.74
C HIS A 178 -26.34 -4.96 -21.97
N PRO A 179 -27.06 -6.10 -21.90
CA PRO A 179 -27.25 -6.90 -23.08
C PRO A 179 -27.77 -5.92 -24.13
N MET A 180 -27.04 -5.82 -25.23
CA MET A 180 -27.53 -5.16 -26.43
C MET A 180 -28.74 -6.01 -26.83
N ASP A 181 -29.89 -5.70 -26.24
CA ASP A 181 -31.16 -6.29 -26.56
C ASP A 181 -31.37 -5.93 -28.02
N GLY A 182 -31.12 -6.91 -28.88
CA GLY A 182 -31.19 -6.83 -30.33
C GLY A 182 -32.63 -6.63 -30.77
N SER A 183 -33.25 -5.54 -30.34
CA SER A 183 -34.46 -4.99 -30.93
C SER A 183 -34.08 -4.45 -32.29
N GLY A 184 -34.02 -5.40 -33.23
CA GLY A 184 -33.82 -5.17 -34.64
C GLY A 184 -34.69 -4.02 -35.12
N MET A 185 -34.03 -3.00 -35.65
CA MET A 185 -34.66 -2.03 -36.54
C MET A 185 -35.11 -2.80 -37.79
N GLY A 186 -36.34 -3.30 -37.75
CA GLY A 186 -37.04 -3.80 -38.91
C GLY A 186 -37.14 -2.68 -39.93
N GLY A 187 -36.38 -2.83 -41.02
CA GLY A 187 -36.47 -1.97 -42.19
C GLY A 187 -37.87 -2.07 -42.79
N GLY A 188 -38.68 -1.04 -42.57
CA GLY A 188 -39.92 -0.79 -43.30
C GLY A 188 -39.65 0.03 -44.54
N MET A 189 -39.27 -0.63 -45.64
CA MET A 189 -39.35 -0.06 -46.98
C MET A 189 -40.83 0.04 -47.41
N GLY A 190 -41.32 1.25 -47.62
CA GLY A 190 -42.53 1.53 -48.40
C GLY A 190 -42.47 3.00 -48.80
N GLY A 191 -42.26 3.40 -50.05
CA GLY A 191 -42.78 2.81 -51.28
C GLY A 191 -44.08 3.52 -51.62
N GLY A 192 -44.01 4.65 -52.32
CA GLY A 192 -45.21 5.39 -52.73
C GLY A 192 -44.90 6.74 -53.37
N ARG A 193 -44.47 6.72 -54.63
CA ARG A 193 -44.44 7.88 -55.52
C ARG A 193 -45.78 7.96 -56.28
N ARG A 194 -46.31 9.18 -56.38
CA ARG A 194 -47.36 9.68 -57.30
C ARG A 194 -48.79 9.30 -56.98
#